data_AF-A0A397SC14-F1
#
_entry.id   AF-A0A397SC14-F1
#
_cell.length_a   1.000
_cell.length_b   1.000
_cell.length_c   1.000
_cell.angle_alpha   90.00
_cell.angle_beta   90.00
_cell.angle_gamma   90.00
#
_symmetry.space_group_name_H-M   'P 1'
#
loop_
_entity.id
_entity.type
_entity.pdbx_description
1 polymer ?
#
loop_
_entity_poly.entity_id
_entity_poly.type
_entity_poly.pdbx_seq_one_letter_code
_entity_poly.pdbx_strand_id
1 'polypeptide(L)'
;MNREEGGNEITSGKDRWDTENWIHIWNCNKNETTIYEIINEEIELQIKELEKDFIKVNERKWKQRITDILLTRSNNYNGQYIFHEIIKGIFNKQLYEMEKDKNIKMKMEILITNIARKAYNKIWNKRCKKVTEIE
;
A
#
# COMPACT_ATOMS: atom_id res chain seq x y z
N MET A 1 0.79 40.91 8.76
CA MET A 1 2.17 40.45 9.01
C MET A 1 2.17 39.76 10.35
N ASN A 2 2.50 38.48 10.54
CA ASN A 2 2.80 37.37 9.63
C ASN A 2 2.17 36.11 10.26
N ARG A 3 1.59 35.26 9.42
CA ARG A 3 1.35 33.85 9.72
C ARG A 3 2.68 33.14 9.52
N GLU A 4 3.16 32.41 10.51
CA GLU A 4 4.23 31.41 10.36
C GLU A 4 3.61 30.09 10.84
N GLU A 5 3.08 29.32 9.90
CA GLU A 5 3.76 28.13 9.36
C GLU A 5 3.94 27.04 10.43
N GLY A 6 2.82 26.37 10.76
CA GLY A 6 2.85 25.06 11.39
C GLY A 6 3.37 24.04 10.38
N GLY A 7 4.70 23.93 10.31
CA GLY A 7 5.37 22.83 9.62
C GLY A 7 4.92 21.51 10.25
N ASN A 8 4.30 20.66 9.45
CA ASN A 8 4.14 19.25 9.80
C ASN A 8 5.55 18.65 9.90
N GLU A 9 6.12 18.67 11.11
CA GLU A 9 7.25 17.82 11.46
C GLU A 9 6.81 16.38 11.21
N ILE A 10 7.28 15.81 10.09
CA ILE A 10 7.37 14.38 9.91
C ILE A 10 8.46 13.95 10.90
N THR A 11 8.08 13.78 12.17
CA THR A 11 8.98 13.25 13.18
C THR A 11 9.29 11.82 12.77
N SER A 12 10.47 11.66 12.16
CA SER A 12 11.22 10.42 12.03
C SER A 12 11.26 9.73 13.39
N GLY A 13 10.30 8.83 13.59
CA GLY A 13 10.21 7.99 14.77
C GLY A 13 11.32 6.96 14.71
N LYS A 14 12.37 7.18 15.50
CA LYS A 14 13.42 6.22 15.81
C LYS A 14 12.83 4.83 16.06
N ASP A 15 13.20 3.84 15.25
CA ASP A 15 13.00 2.41 15.51
C ASP A 15 13.66 2.02 16.84
N ARG A 16 12.98 2.23 17.96
CA ARG A 16 13.44 1.84 19.29
C ARG A 16 13.07 0.39 19.55
N TRP A 17 13.70 -0.58 18.89
CA TRP A 17 13.54 -2.01 19.24
C TRP A 17 12.08 -2.39 19.54
N ASP A 18 11.13 -1.79 18.81
CA ASP A 18 9.72 -2.01 19.07
C ASP A 18 9.49 -3.46 18.71
N THR A 19 9.14 -4.26 19.72
CA THR A 19 8.82 -5.69 19.61
C THR A 19 8.33 -6.02 18.21
N GLU A 20 9.19 -6.69 17.42
CA GLU A 20 8.91 -6.91 16.00
C GLU A 20 7.64 -7.73 15.88
N ASN A 21 6.56 -7.04 15.53
CA ASN A 21 5.24 -7.62 15.41
C ASN A 21 4.79 -7.55 13.96
N TRP A 22 3.74 -8.30 13.65
CA TRP A 22 3.21 -8.40 12.30
C TRP A 22 2.97 -7.02 11.65
N ILE A 23 2.50 -6.03 12.41
CA ILE A 23 2.22 -4.68 11.89
C ILE A 23 3.52 -3.93 11.58
N HIS A 24 4.53 -4.03 12.46
CA HIS A 24 5.82 -3.39 12.26
C HIS A 24 6.50 -3.88 10.97
N ILE A 25 6.47 -5.19 10.69
CA ILE A 25 7.14 -5.78 9.52
C ILE A 25 6.72 -5.12 8.21
N TRP A 26 5.43 -4.82 8.04
CA TRP A 26 4.93 -4.22 6.80
C TRP A 26 5.18 -2.73 6.68
N ASN A 27 5.40 -2.04 7.81
CA ASN A 27 5.62 -0.59 7.90
C ASN A 27 7.09 -0.21 8.12
N CYS A 28 7.98 -1.18 8.31
CA CYS A 28 9.35 -0.93 8.69
C CYS A 28 10.13 -0.26 7.55
N ASN A 29 10.71 0.90 7.83
CA ASN A 29 11.54 1.64 6.87
C ASN A 29 12.92 1.00 6.66
N LYS A 30 13.31 0.02 7.48
CA LYS A 30 14.54 -0.77 7.30
C LYS A 30 14.38 -1.91 6.29
N ASN A 31 13.17 -2.14 5.78
CA ASN A 31 12.96 -3.06 4.68
C ASN A 31 13.64 -2.52 3.41
N GLU A 32 14.16 -3.42 2.58
CA GLU A 32 14.73 -3.06 1.27
C GLU A 32 13.70 -2.49 0.30
N THR A 33 12.42 -2.76 0.54
CA THR A 33 11.31 -2.21 -0.21
C THR A 33 10.19 -1.92 0.75
N THR A 34 9.62 -0.72 0.68
CA THR A 34 8.49 -0.31 1.51
C THR A 34 7.17 -0.71 0.86
N ILE A 35 6.11 -0.83 1.67
CA ILE A 35 4.77 -1.07 1.12
C ILE A 35 4.29 0.08 0.22
N TYR A 36 4.70 1.31 0.52
CA TYR A 36 4.38 2.50 -0.27
C TYR A 36 4.99 2.42 -1.68
N GLU A 37 6.23 1.99 -1.81
CA GLU A 37 6.89 1.78 -3.11
C GLU A 37 6.14 0.71 -3.92
N ILE A 38 5.74 -0.40 -3.29
CA ILE A 38 4.98 -1.46 -3.95
C ILE A 38 3.62 -0.95 -4.45
N ILE A 39 2.88 -0.23 -3.60
CA ILE A 39 1.58 0.34 -3.97
C ILE A 39 1.73 1.32 -5.14
N ASN A 40 2.70 2.23 -5.08
CA ASN A 40 2.93 3.22 -6.14
C ASN A 40 3.32 2.56 -7.46
N GLU A 41 4.26 1.59 -7.43
CA GLU A 41 4.70 0.83 -8.59
C GLU A 41 3.51 0.12 -9.26
N GLU A 42 2.65 -0.53 -8.47
CA GLU A 42 1.48 -1.25 -8.98
C GLU A 42 0.40 -0.33 -9.54
N ILE A 43 0.14 0.82 -8.92
CA ILE A 43 -0.79 1.82 -9.46
C ILE A 43 -0.31 2.32 -10.83
N GLU A 44 0.99 2.61 -10.97
CA GLU A 44 1.57 3.08 -12.23
C GLU A 44 1.48 2.02 -13.34
N LEU A 45 1.71 0.75 -12.99
CA LEU A 45 1.50 -0.36 -13.92
C LEU A 45 0.02 -0.49 -14.33
N GLN A 46 -0.90 -0.38 -13.38
CA GLN A 46 -2.34 -0.45 -13.67
C GLN A 46 -2.78 0.67 -14.62
N ILE A 47 -2.32 1.91 -14.42
CA ILE A 47 -2.65 3.04 -15.29
C ILE A 47 -2.20 2.74 -16.73
N LYS A 48 -0.98 2.21 -16.92
CA LYS A 48 -0.48 1.80 -18.25
C LYS A 48 -1.33 0.70 -18.87
N GLU A 49 -1.80 -0.27 -18.07
CA GLU A 49 -2.69 -1.33 -18.54
C GLU A 49 -4.08 -0.81 -18.92
N LEU A 50 -4.62 0.16 -18.18
CA LEU A 50 -5.87 0.83 -18.53
C LEU A 50 -5.74 1.62 -19.84
N GLU A 51 -4.61 2.31 -20.04
CA GLU A 51 -4.34 3.05 -21.27
C GLU A 51 -4.26 2.12 -22.50
N LYS A 52 -3.63 0.94 -22.36
CA LYS A 52 -3.62 -0.09 -23.42
C LYS A 52 -5.01 -0.57 -23.79
N ASP A 53 -5.93 -0.59 -22.83
CA ASP A 53 -7.34 -0.94 -23.02
C ASP A 53 -8.17 0.27 -23.50
N PHE A 54 -7.52 1.36 -23.92
CA PHE A 54 -8.13 2.62 -24.35
C PHE A 54 -8.96 3.34 -23.26
N ILE A 55 -8.73 3.02 -21.99
CA ILE A 55 -9.37 3.66 -20.84
C ILE A 55 -8.45 4.76 -20.31
N LYS A 56 -8.85 6.02 -20.48
CA LYS A 56 -8.10 7.17 -19.96
C LYS A 56 -8.58 7.54 -18.56
N VAL A 57 -7.65 7.59 -17.62
CA VAL A 57 -7.86 8.10 -16.26
C VAL A 57 -7.01 9.33 -16.00
N ASN A 58 -7.44 10.21 -15.10
CA ASN A 58 -6.57 11.26 -14.61
C ASN A 58 -5.58 10.67 -13.61
N GLU A 59 -4.33 10.43 -14.03
CA GLU A 59 -3.34 9.68 -13.24
C GLU A 59 -3.18 10.20 -11.81
N ARG A 60 -3.07 11.52 -11.64
CA ARG A 60 -2.91 12.14 -10.33
C ARG A 60 -4.10 11.84 -9.42
N LYS A 61 -5.32 12.06 -9.89
CA LYS A 61 -6.54 11.78 -9.11
C LYS A 61 -6.72 10.29 -8.87
N TRP A 62 -6.35 9.46 -9.84
CA TRP A 62 -6.45 8.00 -9.76
C TRP A 62 -5.54 7.45 -8.68
N LYS A 63 -4.25 7.81 -8.74
CA LYS A 63 -3.24 7.45 -7.75
C LYS A 63 -3.63 7.93 -6.35
N GLN A 64 -4.06 9.19 -6.24
CA GLN A 64 -4.50 9.74 -4.96
C GLN A 64 -5.67 8.96 -4.36
N ARG A 65 -6.75 8.71 -5.13
CA ARG A 65 -7.93 7.96 -4.64
C ARG A 65 -7.57 6.58 -4.11
N ILE A 66 -6.77 5.82 -4.86
CA ILE A 66 -6.39 4.46 -4.46
C ILE A 66 -5.50 4.51 -3.21
N THR A 67 -4.50 5.38 -3.20
CA THR A 67 -3.59 5.54 -2.06
C THR A 67 -4.34 5.97 -0.81
N ASP A 68 -5.27 6.93 -0.90
CA ASP A 68 -6.06 7.40 0.22
C ASP A 68 -6.89 6.25 0.83
N ILE A 69 -7.50 5.41 -0.01
CA ILE A 69 -8.23 4.22 0.48
C ILE A 69 -7.27 3.25 1.18
N LEU A 70 -6.18 2.86 0.52
CA LEU A 70 -5.23 1.87 1.06
C LEU A 70 -4.60 2.29 2.39
N LEU A 71 -4.36 3.59 2.57
CA LEU A 71 -3.75 4.19 3.75
C LEU A 71 -4.78 4.71 4.76
N THR A 72 -6.07 4.54 4.51
CA THR A 72 -7.10 4.81 5.51
C THR A 72 -7.03 3.75 6.61
N ARG A 73 -7.32 4.15 7.85
CA ARG A 73 -7.40 3.21 8.97
C ARG A 73 -8.51 2.19 8.73
N SER A 74 -8.19 0.92 8.93
CA SER A 74 -9.15 -0.17 8.88
C SER A 74 -10.14 -0.03 10.05
N ASN A 75 -11.43 -0.17 9.75
CA ASN A 75 -12.47 -0.32 10.77
C ASN A 75 -12.54 -1.76 11.32
N ASN A 76 -11.93 -2.73 10.63
CA ASN A 76 -11.94 -4.14 11.01
C ASN A 76 -10.74 -4.49 11.90
N TYR A 77 -9.66 -3.72 11.85
CA TYR A 77 -8.43 -3.97 12.59
C TYR A 77 -7.89 -2.70 13.25
N ASN A 78 -7.98 -2.65 14.58
CA ASN A 78 -7.49 -1.52 15.38
C ASN A 78 -6.02 -1.21 15.09
N GLY A 79 -5.75 0.04 14.75
CA GLY A 79 -4.40 0.56 14.50
C GLY A 79 -3.77 0.15 13.16
N GLN A 80 -4.49 -0.60 12.32
CA GLN A 80 -3.99 -1.03 11.01
C GLN A 80 -4.62 -0.19 9.89
N TYR A 81 -3.94 -0.16 8.75
CA TYR A 81 -4.43 0.42 7.50
C TYR A 81 -5.14 -0.62 6.62
N ILE A 82 -5.96 -0.19 5.68
CA ILE A 82 -6.66 -1.08 4.73
C ILE A 82 -5.69 -1.97 3.96
N PHE A 83 -4.48 -1.52 3.62
CA PHE A 83 -3.51 -2.41 2.94
C PHE A 83 -3.14 -3.65 3.78
N HIS A 84 -3.23 -3.61 5.11
CA HIS A 84 -3.01 -4.80 5.95
C HIS A 84 -4.11 -5.84 5.75
N GLU A 85 -5.34 -5.42 5.45
CA GLU A 85 -6.44 -6.31 5.07
C GLU A 85 -6.08 -7.02 3.76
N ILE A 86 -5.62 -6.25 2.77
CA ILE A 86 -5.27 -6.76 1.44
C ILE A 86 -4.12 -7.77 1.49
N ILE A 87 -3.06 -7.47 2.26
CA ILE A 87 -1.94 -8.41 2.45
C ILE A 87 -2.42 -9.74 3.06
N LYS A 88 -3.47 -9.70 3.90
CA LYS A 88 -4.11 -10.88 4.48
C LYS A 88 -5.14 -11.55 3.55
N GLY A 89 -5.31 -11.05 2.32
CA GLY A 89 -6.29 -11.55 1.36
C GLY A 89 -7.73 -11.14 1.66
N ILE A 90 -7.93 -10.15 2.53
CA ILE A 90 -9.25 -9.63 2.86
C ILE A 90 -9.64 -8.58 1.83
N PHE A 91 -10.81 -8.80 1.23
CA PHE A 91 -11.34 -7.95 0.19
C PHE A 91 -11.89 -6.63 0.76
N ASN A 92 -11.48 -5.50 0.17
CA ASN A 92 -11.97 -4.19 0.57
C ASN A 92 -13.01 -3.63 -0.41
N LYS A 93 -14.25 -3.45 0.09
CA LYS A 93 -15.39 -2.99 -0.71
C LYS A 93 -15.18 -1.60 -1.32
N GLN A 94 -14.47 -0.69 -0.65
CA GLN A 94 -14.26 0.68 -1.15
C GLN A 94 -13.42 0.69 -2.43
N LEU A 95 -12.38 -0.15 -2.52
CA LEU A 95 -11.57 -0.26 -3.74
C LEU A 95 -12.37 -0.88 -4.88
N TYR A 96 -13.17 -1.91 -4.59
CA TYR A 96 -13.95 -2.60 -5.61
C TYR A 96 -15.11 -1.75 -6.16
N GLU A 97 -15.75 -0.95 -5.30
CA GLU A 97 -16.87 -0.08 -5.68
C GLU A 97 -16.43 1.31 -6.14
N MET A 98 -15.12 1.56 -6.21
CA MET A 98 -14.55 2.83 -6.65
C MET A 98 -15.03 3.23 -8.05
N GLU A 99 -15.27 2.25 -8.93
CA GLU A 99 -15.79 2.44 -10.26
C GLU A 99 -16.93 1.46 -10.59
N LYS A 100 -17.81 1.85 -11.51
CA LYS A 100 -18.94 1.00 -11.95
C LYS A 100 -18.56 0.09 -13.13
N ASP A 101 -17.58 0.50 -13.92
CA ASP A 101 -17.14 -0.23 -15.10
C ASP A 101 -16.54 -1.58 -14.73
N LYS A 102 -17.01 -2.66 -15.37
CA LYS A 102 -16.58 -4.03 -15.05
C LYS A 102 -15.12 -4.30 -15.40
N ASN A 103 -14.61 -3.73 -16.49
CA ASN A 103 -13.22 -3.91 -16.89
C ASN A 103 -12.29 -3.21 -15.89
N ILE A 104 -12.65 -2.00 -15.46
CA ILE A 104 -11.90 -1.30 -14.41
C ILE A 104 -11.91 -2.09 -13.10
N LYS A 105 -13.06 -2.64 -12.69
CA LYS A 105 -13.14 -3.49 -11.49
C LYS A 105 -12.20 -4.70 -11.56
N MET A 106 -12.16 -5.39 -12.69
CA MET A 106 -11.25 -6.51 -12.89
C MET A 106 -9.78 -6.07 -12.79
N LYS A 107 -9.41 -4.91 -13.36
CA LYS A 107 -8.06 -4.35 -13.21
C LYS A 107 -7.75 -3.94 -11.77
N MET A 108 -8.75 -3.52 -10.99
CA MET A 108 -8.61 -3.25 -9.55
C MET A 108 -8.36 -4.54 -8.75
N GLU A 109 -9.05 -5.63 -9.06
CA GLU A 109 -8.79 -6.93 -8.43
C GLU A 109 -7.36 -7.42 -8.70
N ILE A 110 -6.88 -7.25 -9.94
CA ILE A 110 -5.50 -7.58 -10.32
C ILE A 110 -4.50 -6.72 -9.53
N LEU A 111 -4.75 -5.39 -9.43
CA LEU A 111 -3.93 -4.48 -8.63
C LEU A 111 -3.82 -4.95 -7.18
N ILE A 112 -4.94 -5.22 -6.53
CA ILE A 112 -5.01 -5.67 -5.12
C ILE A 112 -4.23 -6.97 -4.93
N THR A 113 -4.43 -7.93 -5.84
CA THR A 113 -3.74 -9.23 -5.83
C THR A 113 -2.23 -9.07 -5.98
N ASN A 114 -1.80 -8.20 -6.89
CA ASN A 114 -0.38 -7.96 -7.13
C ASN A 114 0.30 -7.25 -5.95
N ILE A 115 -0.38 -6.29 -5.31
CA ILE A 115 0.13 -5.63 -4.09
C ILE A 115 0.38 -6.68 -3.00
N ALA A 116 -0.61 -7.54 -2.72
CA ALA A 116 -0.47 -8.60 -1.72
C ALA A 116 0.69 -9.56 -2.05
N ARG A 117 0.75 -10.03 -3.31
CA ARG A 117 1.82 -10.92 -3.79
C ARG A 117 3.20 -10.27 -3.70
N LYS A 118 3.35 -9.02 -4.12
CA LYS A 118 4.63 -8.29 -4.07
C LYS A 118 5.05 -7.99 -2.64
N ALA A 119 4.12 -7.62 -1.75
CA ALA A 119 4.41 -7.44 -0.33
C ALA A 119 4.98 -8.74 0.27
N TYR A 120 4.32 -9.87 0.02
CA TYR A 120 4.81 -11.17 0.47
C TYR A 120 6.23 -11.49 -0.06
N ASN A 121 6.45 -11.27 -1.36
CA ASN A 121 7.74 -11.63 -1.97
C ASN A 121 8.88 -10.68 -1.62
N LYS A 122 8.62 -9.36 -1.60
CA LYS A 122 9.66 -8.33 -1.45
C LYS A 122 9.91 -7.96 0.00
N ILE A 123 8.92 -8.09 0.89
CA ILE A 123 9.05 -7.76 2.31
C ILE A 123 9.19 -9.05 3.12
N TRP A 124 8.15 -9.89 3.15
CA TRP A 124 8.11 -11.05 4.05
C TRP A 124 9.20 -12.07 3.75
N ASN A 125 9.28 -12.57 2.52
CA ASN A 125 10.28 -13.58 2.16
C ASN A 125 11.72 -13.09 2.35
N LYS A 126 11.98 -11.81 2.07
CA LYS A 126 13.31 -11.22 2.32
C LYS A 126 13.60 -11.13 3.81
N ARG A 127 12.61 -10.79 4.65
CA ARG A 127 12.75 -10.77 6.10
C ARG A 127 13.03 -12.17 6.66
N CYS A 128 12.28 -13.18 6.21
CA CYS A 128 12.51 -14.56 6.60
C CYS A 128 13.93 -15.05 6.26
N LYS A 129 14.42 -14.75 5.05
CA LYS A 129 15.81 -15.11 4.67
C LYS A 129 16.85 -14.50 5.61
N LYS A 130 16.70 -13.22 5.96
CA LYS A 130 17.62 -12.55 6.90
C LYS A 130 17.61 -13.20 8.28
N VAL A 131 16.46 -13.66 8.75
CA VAL A 131 16.37 -14.38 10.03
C VAL A 131 17.08 -15.73 9.94
N THR A 132 16.83 -16.51 8.88
CA THR A 132 17.45 -17.83 8.68
C THR A 132 18.96 -17.76 8.45
N GLU A 133 19.51 -16.64 7.95
CA GLU A 133 20.96 -16.45 7.78
C GLU A 133 21.67 -16.05 9.09
N ILE A 134 20.93 -15.65 10.13
CA ILE A 134 21.47 -15.24 11.44
C ILE A 134 21.46 -16.43 12.44
N GLU A 135 20.68 -17.47 12.16
CA GLU A 135 20.62 -18.74 12.92
C GLU A 135 21.68 -19.76 12.45
#